data_AF-A0A6J5E775-F1
#
_entry.id   AF-A0A6J5E775-F1
#
_cell.length_a   1.000
_cell.length_b   1.000
_cell.length_c   1.000
_cell.angle_alpha   90.00
_cell.angle_beta   90.00
_cell.angle_gamma   90.00
#
_symmetry.space_group_name_H-M   'P 1'
#
loop_
_entity.id
_entity.type
_entity.pdbx_description
1 polymer ?
#
loop_
_entity_poly.entity_id
_entity_poly.type
_entity_poly.pdbx_seq_one_letter_code
_entity_poly.pdbx_strand_id
1 'polypeptide(L)'
;MSYSKLEGAGWRKRVAMPLLCTAALLVAQSAFAHVFPSKQEPGAGTTVSAPAQVKITFDGPLEPAFSTLDVTDATGKPVTMGKANIDAKQPDVISVPLAALAAGHYTVHWVAVASDGHRTHGDYSFDVK
;
A
#
# COMPACT_ATOMS: atom_id res chain seq x y z
N MET A 1 30.09 79.09 -41.85
CA MET A 1 29.37 78.52 -43.00
C MET A 1 28.75 77.20 -42.53
N SER A 2 27.43 77.09 -42.63
CA SER A 2 26.55 76.05 -42.08
C SER A 2 26.88 74.60 -42.48
N TYR A 3 26.36 73.64 -41.72
CA TYR A 3 25.40 72.58 -42.11
C TYR A 3 25.40 71.52 -40.98
N SER A 4 24.45 71.56 -40.06
CA SER A 4 23.12 70.91 -40.12
C SER A 4 23.10 69.53 -39.46
N LYS A 5 22.34 69.50 -38.37
CA LYS A 5 21.82 68.36 -37.63
C LYS A 5 21.02 67.43 -38.55
N LEU A 6 21.16 66.11 -38.40
CA LEU A 6 20.11 65.15 -38.74
C LEU A 6 20.05 64.05 -37.67
N GLU A 7 18.84 63.90 -37.12
CA GLU A 7 18.47 62.95 -36.08
C GLU A 7 18.21 61.57 -36.70
N GLY A 8 18.45 60.51 -35.92
CA GLY A 8 18.13 59.15 -36.30
C GLY A 8 17.84 58.30 -35.06
N ALA A 9 16.57 58.27 -34.65
CA ALA A 9 16.07 57.38 -33.62
C ALA A 9 16.18 55.92 -34.07
N GLY A 10 16.90 55.09 -33.30
CA GLY A 10 17.00 53.64 -33.50
C GLY A 10 16.53 52.90 -32.26
N TRP A 11 15.23 52.67 -32.19
CA TRP A 11 14.56 51.92 -31.14
C TRP A 11 14.93 50.42 -31.22
N ARG A 12 15.29 49.82 -30.07
CA ARG A 12 15.25 48.38 -29.73
C ARG A 12 16.10 47.41 -30.57
N LYS A 13 16.89 46.59 -29.87
CA LYS A 13 16.60 45.14 -29.78
C LYS A 13 16.86 44.68 -28.33
N ARG A 14 15.77 44.52 -27.57
CA ARG A 14 15.79 43.72 -26.34
C ARG A 14 16.16 42.30 -26.79
N VAL A 15 17.37 41.84 -26.49
CA VAL A 15 17.69 40.43 -26.63
C VAL A 15 16.92 39.74 -25.50
N ALA A 16 15.82 39.10 -25.90
CA ALA A 16 14.96 38.35 -25.00
C ALA A 16 15.77 37.19 -24.42
N MET A 17 15.94 37.18 -23.10
CA MET A 17 16.39 36.00 -22.37
C MET A 17 15.38 34.87 -22.66
N PRO A 18 15.75 33.72 -23.24
CA PRO A 18 14.81 32.62 -23.33
C PRO A 18 14.61 32.08 -21.91
N LEU A 19 13.54 32.55 -21.28
CA LEU A 19 12.97 32.00 -20.06
C LEU A 19 12.35 30.64 -20.41
N LEU A 20 13.18 29.62 -20.65
CA LEU A 20 12.70 28.26 -20.80
C LEU A 20 12.48 27.68 -19.40
N CYS A 21 11.37 28.09 -18.79
CA CYS A 21 10.88 27.53 -17.55
C CYS A 21 10.73 26.02 -17.70
N THR A 22 11.53 25.32 -16.91
CA THR A 22 11.47 23.89 -16.61
C THR A 22 10.05 23.45 -16.23
N ALA A 23 9.32 22.87 -17.17
CA ALA A 23 8.10 22.12 -16.89
C ALA A 23 8.44 20.63 -16.76
N ALA A 24 9.29 20.27 -15.79
CA ALA A 24 9.35 18.90 -15.30
C ALA A 24 8.12 18.72 -14.41
N LEU A 25 7.04 18.24 -15.00
CA LEU A 25 5.82 17.87 -14.28
C LEU A 25 6.19 16.82 -13.23
N LEU A 26 6.23 17.26 -11.98
CA LEU A 26 6.27 16.42 -10.79
C LEU A 26 5.06 15.49 -10.82
N VAL A 27 5.22 14.28 -11.36
CA VAL A 27 4.30 13.19 -11.07
C VAL A 27 4.57 12.81 -9.62
N ALA A 28 3.81 13.39 -8.70
CA ALA A 28 3.78 12.92 -7.33
C ALA A 28 3.15 11.52 -7.36
N GLN A 29 3.98 10.49 -7.50
CA GLN A 29 3.54 9.12 -7.23
C GLN A 29 3.23 9.08 -5.74
N SER A 30 1.97 8.86 -5.39
CA SER A 30 1.57 8.53 -4.03
C SER A 30 2.25 7.20 -3.67
N ALA A 31 3.43 7.29 -3.07
CA ALA A 31 4.05 6.15 -2.41
C ALA A 31 3.21 5.87 -1.16
N PHE A 32 2.50 4.74 -1.16
CA PHE A 32 1.95 4.20 0.08
C PHE A 32 3.14 3.76 0.91
N ALA A 33 3.59 4.65 1.80
CA ALA A 33 4.80 4.41 2.57
C ALA A 33 4.63 3.32 3.64
N HIS A 34 3.37 3.02 3.98
CA HIS A 34 2.99 2.02 4.97
C HIS A 34 1.61 1.48 4.57
N VAL A 35 1.37 0.21 4.86
CA VAL A 35 0.06 -0.42 4.72
C VAL A 35 -0.38 -0.98 6.06
N PHE A 36 -1.64 -0.77 6.41
CA PHE A 36 -2.27 -1.26 7.64
C PHE A 36 -3.60 -1.96 7.33
N PRO A 37 -4.02 -2.93 8.16
CA PRO A 37 -5.32 -3.56 8.00
C PRO A 37 -6.46 -2.53 8.04
N SER A 38 -7.26 -2.45 6.98
CA SER A 38 -8.49 -1.67 6.90
C SER A 38 -9.73 -2.52 7.20
N LYS A 39 -9.65 -3.84 6.96
CA LYS A 39 -10.68 -4.82 7.29
C LYS A 39 -10.09 -6.19 7.60
N GLN A 40 -10.64 -6.87 8.59
CA GLN A 40 -10.26 -8.22 9.01
C GLN A 40 -11.48 -9.14 8.99
N GLU A 41 -11.35 -10.33 8.41
CA GLU A 41 -12.40 -11.34 8.31
C GLU A 41 -11.83 -12.73 8.67
N PRO A 42 -12.17 -13.32 9.83
CA PRO A 42 -12.98 -12.75 10.92
C PRO A 42 -12.37 -11.48 11.51
N GLY A 43 -13.22 -10.63 12.11
CA GLY A 43 -12.77 -9.40 12.74
C GLY A 43 -12.09 -9.66 14.09
N ALA A 44 -11.19 -8.76 14.49
CA ALA A 44 -10.57 -8.79 15.80
C ALA A 44 -11.59 -8.88 16.94
N GLY A 45 -11.37 -9.83 17.85
CA GLY A 45 -12.20 -10.07 19.04
C GLY A 45 -13.60 -10.63 18.74
N THR A 46 -13.88 -11.02 17.50
CA THR A 46 -15.21 -11.57 17.14
C THR A 46 -15.32 -13.06 17.46
N THR A 47 -16.54 -13.49 17.80
CA THR A 47 -16.89 -14.92 17.90
C THR A 47 -17.73 -15.33 16.70
N VAL A 48 -17.24 -16.29 15.91
CA VAL A 48 -17.83 -16.72 14.63
C VAL A 48 -18.02 -18.24 14.59
N SER A 49 -18.86 -18.72 13.66
CA SER A 49 -18.79 -20.14 13.26
C SER A 49 -17.47 -20.41 12.55
N ALA A 50 -16.99 -21.65 12.56
CA ALA A 50 -15.72 -22.05 11.97
C ALA A 50 -15.53 -21.50 10.53
N PRO A 51 -14.64 -20.50 10.31
CA PRO A 51 -14.41 -19.95 8.99
C PRO A 51 -13.52 -20.89 8.16
N ALA A 52 -13.73 -20.91 6.84
CA ALA A 52 -12.89 -21.67 5.91
C ALA A 52 -11.55 -20.97 5.61
N GLN A 53 -11.44 -19.67 5.90
CA GLN A 53 -10.26 -18.86 5.62
C GLN A 53 -10.21 -17.64 6.55
N VAL A 54 -9.01 -17.07 6.69
CA VAL A 54 -8.84 -15.69 7.15
C VAL A 54 -8.52 -14.82 5.93
N LYS A 55 -9.03 -13.59 5.93
CA LYS A 55 -8.78 -12.58 4.91
C LYS A 55 -8.58 -11.22 5.56
N ILE A 56 -7.57 -10.49 5.12
CA ILE A 56 -7.30 -9.11 5.54
C ILE A 56 -7.24 -8.23 4.30
N THR A 57 -7.97 -7.12 4.34
CA THR A 57 -7.84 -6.01 3.39
C THR A 57 -6.99 -4.94 4.03
N PHE A 58 -6.03 -4.42 3.29
CA PHE A 58 -5.15 -3.33 3.70
C PHE A 58 -5.62 -2.01 3.08
N ASP A 59 -5.06 -0.89 3.54
CA ASP A 59 -5.30 0.44 2.97
C ASP A 59 -4.40 0.75 1.76
N GLY A 60 -3.60 -0.22 1.30
CA GLY A 60 -2.79 -0.11 0.09
C GLY A 60 -2.30 -1.49 -0.42
N PRO A 61 -1.71 -1.53 -1.63
CA PRO A 61 -1.26 -2.76 -2.27
C PRO A 61 -0.07 -3.39 -1.55
N LEU A 62 -0.05 -4.72 -1.53
CA LEU A 62 0.99 -5.54 -0.90
C LEU A 62 2.00 -6.04 -1.93
N GLU A 63 3.26 -6.16 -1.51
CA GLU A 63 4.29 -6.91 -2.21
C GLU A 63 4.13 -8.41 -1.89
N PRO A 64 3.69 -9.26 -2.85
CA PRO A 64 3.29 -10.62 -2.56
C PRO A 64 4.43 -11.53 -2.11
N ALA A 65 5.66 -11.27 -2.58
CA ALA A 65 6.81 -12.10 -2.22
C ALA A 65 7.23 -11.97 -0.75
N PHE A 66 6.82 -10.88 -0.08
CA PHE A 66 7.29 -10.54 1.27
C PHE A 66 6.18 -10.35 2.30
N SER A 67 4.92 -10.60 1.92
CA SER A 67 3.75 -10.51 2.80
C SER A 67 3.27 -11.90 3.20
N THR A 68 2.90 -12.09 4.47
CA THR A 68 2.49 -13.39 5.03
C THR A 68 1.25 -13.26 5.89
N LEU A 69 0.50 -14.36 6.02
CA LEU A 69 -0.67 -14.47 6.86
C LEU A 69 -0.75 -15.89 7.43
N ASP A 70 -0.64 -15.98 8.75
CA ASP A 70 -0.60 -17.23 9.49
C ASP A 70 -1.63 -17.24 10.62
N VAL A 71 -2.12 -18.42 10.96
CA VAL A 71 -3.15 -18.60 12.00
C VAL A 71 -2.77 -19.78 12.88
N THR A 72 -2.84 -19.58 14.19
CA THR A 72 -2.54 -20.59 15.20
C THR A 72 -3.71 -20.78 16.15
N ASP A 73 -3.84 -21.98 16.72
CA ASP A 73 -4.76 -22.24 17.82
C ASP A 73 -4.19 -21.77 19.18
N ALA A 74 -4.96 -21.92 20.26
CA ALA A 74 -4.56 -21.54 21.61
C ALA A 74 -3.29 -22.23 22.14
N THR A 75 -2.83 -23.33 21.51
CA THR A 75 -1.58 -24.02 21.85
C THR A 75 -0.38 -23.53 21.03
N GLY A 76 -0.60 -22.58 20.12
CA GLY A 76 0.39 -22.11 19.16
C GLY A 76 0.56 -23.02 17.95
N LYS A 77 -0.31 -24.03 17.78
CA LYS A 77 -0.21 -24.95 16.64
C LYS A 77 -0.77 -24.27 15.37
N PRO A 78 -0.04 -24.31 14.23
CA PRO A 78 -0.54 -23.78 12.98
C PRO A 78 -1.81 -24.49 12.48
N VAL A 79 -2.76 -23.71 12.00
CA VAL A 79 -4.03 -24.19 11.40
C VAL A 79 -4.25 -23.69 9.97
N THR A 80 -3.26 -22.99 9.39
CA THR A 80 -3.26 -22.61 7.99
C THR A 80 -3.06 -23.81 7.06
N MET A 81 -3.73 -23.76 5.91
CA MET A 81 -3.59 -24.75 4.85
C MET A 81 -2.97 -24.12 3.62
N GLY A 82 -1.67 -24.37 3.43
CA GLY A 82 -0.91 -23.84 2.30
C GLY A 82 -0.40 -22.42 2.54
N LYS A 83 -0.03 -21.74 1.45
CA LYS A 83 0.50 -20.38 1.49
C LYS A 83 -0.63 -19.36 1.45
N ALA A 84 -0.40 -18.22 2.09
CA ALA A 84 -1.22 -17.04 1.89
C ALA A 84 -1.22 -16.62 0.41
N ASN A 85 -2.34 -16.12 -0.06
CA ASN A 85 -2.55 -15.68 -1.43
C ASN A 85 -2.93 -14.20 -1.45
N ILE A 86 -2.27 -13.43 -2.30
CA ILE A 86 -2.67 -12.06 -2.63
C ILE A 86 -3.28 -12.09 -4.04
N ASP A 87 -4.51 -11.61 -4.16
CA ASP A 87 -5.23 -11.60 -5.44
C ASP A 87 -4.61 -10.54 -6.37
N ALA A 88 -4.15 -10.93 -7.55
CA ALA A 88 -3.60 -10.00 -8.53
C ALA A 88 -4.61 -8.93 -8.99
N LYS A 89 -5.92 -9.19 -8.83
CA LYS A 89 -7.00 -8.23 -9.11
C LYS A 89 -7.33 -7.33 -7.92
N GLN A 90 -6.92 -7.71 -6.72
CA GLN A 90 -7.12 -7.00 -5.45
C GLN A 90 -5.81 -7.06 -4.64
N PRO A 91 -4.77 -6.32 -5.07
CA PRO A 91 -3.42 -6.44 -4.53
C PRO A 91 -3.29 -6.00 -3.07
N ASP A 92 -4.32 -5.35 -2.52
CA ASP A 92 -4.48 -4.95 -1.13
C ASP A 92 -5.13 -6.03 -0.24
N VAL A 93 -5.45 -7.21 -0.81
CA VAL A 93 -6.13 -8.30 -0.09
C VAL A 93 -5.23 -9.52 -0.01
N ILE A 94 -4.99 -9.99 1.22
CA ILE A 94 -4.33 -11.27 1.50
C ILE A 94 -5.33 -12.23 2.17
N SER A 95 -5.29 -13.51 1.78
CA SER A 95 -6.08 -14.55 2.42
C SER A 95 -5.29 -15.83 2.62
N VAL A 96 -5.68 -16.63 3.62
CA VAL A 96 -5.10 -17.96 3.85
C VAL A 96 -6.23 -18.96 4.16
N PRO A 97 -6.28 -20.13 3.51
CA PRO A 97 -7.24 -21.17 3.84
C PRO A 97 -6.91 -21.78 5.21
N LEU A 98 -7.93 -22.25 5.91
CA LEU A 98 -7.79 -22.90 7.22
C LEU A 98 -8.22 -24.36 7.17
N ALA A 99 -7.64 -25.16 8.06
CA ALA A 99 -8.17 -26.48 8.37
C ALA A 99 -9.54 -26.34 9.06
N ALA A 100 -10.25 -27.46 9.20
CA ALA A 100 -11.48 -27.48 10.00
C ALA A 100 -11.16 -27.08 11.45
N LEU A 101 -11.77 -25.98 11.90
CA LEU A 101 -11.53 -25.42 13.23
C LEU A 101 -12.52 -25.98 14.25
N ALA A 102 -12.00 -26.40 15.40
CA ALA A 102 -12.81 -26.67 16.58
C ALA A 102 -13.18 -25.35 17.28
N ALA A 103 -14.17 -25.39 18.17
CA ALA A 103 -14.46 -24.25 19.05
C ALA A 103 -13.23 -23.90 19.90
N GLY A 104 -12.92 -22.61 20.04
CA GLY A 104 -11.76 -22.13 20.78
C GLY A 104 -11.18 -20.82 20.25
N HIS A 105 -10.08 -20.41 20.88
CA HIS A 105 -9.34 -19.18 20.57
C HIS A 105 -8.33 -19.40 19.46
N TYR A 106 -8.28 -18.46 18.51
CA TYR A 106 -7.32 -18.45 17.41
C TYR A 106 -6.62 -17.11 17.30
N THR A 107 -5.33 -17.14 16.95
CA THR A 107 -4.51 -15.94 16.72
C THR A 107 -4.10 -15.88 15.27
N VAL A 108 -4.35 -14.74 14.64
CA VAL A 108 -3.91 -14.38 13.29
C VAL A 108 -2.67 -13.52 13.41
N HIS A 109 -1.57 -13.96 12.81
CA HIS A 109 -0.33 -13.21 12.64
C HIS A 109 -0.21 -12.75 11.19
N TRP A 110 0.11 -11.48 10.96
CA TRP A 110 0.29 -10.95 9.61
C TRP A 110 1.57 -10.12 9.49
N VAL A 111 2.19 -10.22 8.32
CA VAL A 111 3.28 -9.34 7.85
C VAL A 111 2.85 -8.75 6.52
N ALA A 112 2.92 -7.44 6.39
CA ALA A 112 2.58 -6.73 5.17
C ALA A 112 3.77 -5.88 4.71
N VAL A 113 4.11 -5.96 3.43
CA VAL A 113 5.15 -5.13 2.82
C VAL A 113 4.51 -4.27 1.75
N ALA A 114 4.63 -2.96 1.86
CA ALA A 114 4.15 -2.01 0.86
C ALA A 114 5.10 -1.95 -0.35
N SER A 115 4.66 -1.31 -1.44
CA SER A 115 5.45 -1.18 -2.67
C SER A 115 6.70 -0.30 -2.51
N ASP A 116 6.78 0.52 -1.47
CA ASP A 116 7.99 1.27 -1.11
C ASP A 116 9.02 0.43 -0.32
N GLY A 117 8.67 -0.82 0.01
CA GLY A 117 9.50 -1.74 0.77
C GLY A 117 9.33 -1.67 2.28
N HIS A 118 8.47 -0.78 2.81
CA HIS A 118 8.25 -0.71 4.25
C HIS A 118 7.47 -1.93 4.74
N ARG A 119 7.94 -2.52 5.85
CA ARG A 119 7.31 -3.68 6.48
C ARG A 119 6.53 -3.27 7.72
N THR A 120 5.26 -3.65 7.76
CA THR A 120 4.41 -3.62 8.95
C THR A 120 4.02 -5.04 9.36
N HIS A 121 3.65 -5.24 10.62
CA HIS A 121 3.20 -6.53 11.12
C HIS A 121 2.24 -6.35 12.30
N GLY A 122 1.51 -7.40 12.64
CA GLY A 122 0.74 -7.42 13.87
C GLY A 122 -0.01 -8.71 14.08
N ASP A 123 -0.80 -8.71 15.15
CA ASP A 123 -1.56 -9.85 15.60
C ASP A 123 -2.97 -9.42 15.98
N TYR A 124 -3.93 -10.30 15.75
CA TYR A 124 -5.26 -10.18 16.34
C TYR A 124 -5.84 -11.57 16.59
N SER A 125 -6.89 -11.65 17.41
CA SER A 125 -7.55 -12.92 17.73
C SER A 125 -9.02 -12.93 17.34
N PHE A 126 -9.56 -14.14 17.17
CA PHE A 126 -11.00 -14.40 17.06
C PHE A 126 -11.34 -15.73 17.72
N ASP A 127 -12.61 -15.94 18.02
CA ASP A 127 -13.13 -17.15 18.65
C ASP A 127 -14.02 -17.93 17.69
N VAL A 128 -13.94 -19.26 17.78
CA VAL A 128 -14.88 -20.17 17.11
C VAL A 128 -15.85 -20.73 18.15
N LYS A 129 -17.15 -20.70 17.83
CA LYS A 129 -18.25 -21.30 18.63
C LYS A 129 -18.87 -22.52 17.98
#